data_AF-D7FSN5-F1
#
_entry.id   AF-D7FSN5-F1
#
_cell.length_a   1.000
_cell.length_b   1.000
_cell.length_c   1.000
_cell.angle_alpha   90.00
_cell.angle_beta   90.00
_cell.angle_gamma   90.00
#
_symmetry.space_group_name_H-M   'P 1'
#
loop_
_entity.id
_entity.type
_entity.pdbx_description
1 polymer ?
#
loop_
_entity_poly.entity_id
_entity_poly.type
_entity_poly.pdbx_seq_one_letter_code
_entity_poly.pdbx_strand_id
1 'polypeptide(L)'
;MAPSQSSELYPWTHLAEPYKKSLLAIDAGQDDYEACARWEVDGVELGTGPSVETVFRSPGIFPCTVTVSYPQRPLSGGHEDDSPETSGSLATVTHKFEVTVKYVRREIRDLTDRDRETFFNAVSVLQRVPSAVGREIYGDKYYSKDYFNRLHLFYGGHKDCDHWHDGAGFVTSHIALSLMYEQALQSVSPSIALPYWDFTIEGMLYDWRDFRTSSVFSDDWFGKASPRNVLMTPSRGRFGFVPVMANATEYSTLHNPYGLLRSPWNTHPEPFLTRHDRLFGYKNNRKPSGCKQYRDAARKDTWMLLTESMNAGAHGHIHELLGGAWSSDWSGFYNRTEKIILPFAHTIVPLMKYLWRTEYLQCETTCDFSVSWADCRCTLSAEAVAGQTPSEVLESSGVLSDAAGAFFYDEDLKLVDNLTDEQGHAHDRIPGYTADETKGIFTEMLRLLSTPMRIGSHYEGTSTNDVTFWVLHPTMDRLWHLNRLEDVNGEGFDETWRDDHFCYGHNPADVQPFHDLFLGQATGKGGHDQQRRAMRDERDAAKESGGEEQAAGAGTSGGSSGCGSIAPPKAYYTNQMLYELLKPDGMSIPYMYAHFEWPHCDVRGVHLRGREPRR
;
A
#
# COMPACT_ATOMS: atom_id res chain seq x y z
N MET A 1 5.90 10.38 29.82
CA MET A 1 5.71 11.24 28.63
C MET A 1 4.28 11.75 28.67
N ALA A 2 4.04 13.04 28.42
CA ALA A 2 2.69 13.48 28.10
C ALA A 2 2.27 12.76 26.81
N PRO A 3 1.14 12.04 26.78
CA PRO A 3 0.68 11.38 25.59
C PRO A 3 0.43 12.44 24.51
N SER A 4 0.95 12.26 23.29
CA SER A 4 0.42 12.99 22.13
C SER A 4 -1.06 12.63 21.99
N GLN A 5 -1.92 13.49 21.44
CA GLN A 5 -3.36 13.23 21.30
C GLN A 5 -3.67 11.87 20.63
N SER A 6 -2.71 11.31 19.88
CA SER A 6 -2.76 9.96 19.29
C SER A 6 -2.79 8.78 20.26
N SER A 7 -2.14 8.88 21.42
CA SER A 7 -2.14 7.83 22.44
C SER A 7 -3.47 7.73 23.21
N GLU A 8 -4.39 8.68 23.01
CA GLU A 8 -5.74 8.58 23.58
C GLU A 8 -6.64 7.60 22.81
N LEU A 9 -6.34 7.34 21.52
CA LEU A 9 -7.13 6.41 20.69
C LEU A 9 -6.66 4.96 20.80
N TYR A 10 -5.39 4.74 21.13
CA TYR A 10 -4.86 3.39 21.32
C TYR A 10 -5.07 2.90 22.76
N PRO A 11 -5.31 1.59 22.97
CA PRO A 11 -5.62 1.07 24.31
C PRO A 11 -4.38 0.93 25.22
N TRP A 12 -3.18 1.20 24.72
CA TRP A 12 -1.93 0.91 25.41
C TRP A 12 -1.43 2.09 26.24
N THR A 13 -1.10 1.82 27.50
CA THR A 13 -0.67 2.84 28.47
C THR A 13 0.84 3.13 28.41
N HIS A 14 1.66 2.10 28.20
CA HIS A 14 3.11 2.25 28.06
C HIS A 14 3.53 1.79 26.67
N LEU A 15 4.03 2.74 25.88
CA LEU A 15 4.44 2.53 24.51
C LEU A 15 5.93 2.80 24.32
N ALA A 16 6.57 1.97 23.51
CA ALA A 16 7.93 2.16 23.06
C ALA A 16 8.08 1.78 21.59
N GLU A 17 9.15 2.29 20.96
CA GLU A 17 9.52 1.94 19.59
C GLU A 17 10.71 0.99 19.59
N PRO A 18 10.72 -0.05 18.74
CA PRO A 18 11.87 -0.92 18.61
C PRO A 18 13.06 -0.12 18.04
N TYR A 19 14.26 -0.46 18.47
CA TYR A 19 15.54 0.14 18.09
C TYR A 19 15.69 1.63 18.44
N LYS A 20 14.79 2.19 19.25
CA LYS A 20 14.91 3.53 19.82
C LYS A 20 15.17 3.44 21.31
N LYS A 21 15.84 4.48 21.84
CA LYS A 21 16.02 4.63 23.27
C LYS A 21 14.67 4.94 23.92
N SER A 22 14.36 4.21 24.98
CA SER A 22 13.18 4.40 25.82
C SER A 22 13.61 4.69 27.25
N LEU A 23 12.93 5.64 27.89
CA LEU A 23 13.15 5.98 29.29
C LEU A 23 12.01 5.40 30.13
N LEU A 24 12.34 4.50 31.06
CA LEU A 24 11.44 4.05 32.10
C LEU A 24 11.71 4.88 33.35
N ALA A 25 10.68 5.49 33.94
CA ALA A 25 10.85 6.37 35.09
C ALA A 25 9.67 6.23 36.05
N ILE A 26 9.95 6.40 37.35
CA ILE A 26 8.92 6.52 38.38
C ILE A 26 8.42 7.97 38.37
N ASP A 27 7.10 8.14 38.31
CA ASP A 27 6.46 9.44 38.54
C ASP A 27 6.32 9.67 40.05
N ALA A 28 7.35 10.25 40.67
CA ALA A 28 7.38 10.54 42.10
C ALA A 28 7.36 12.06 42.36
N GLY A 29 6.59 12.48 43.36
CA GLY A 29 6.63 13.84 43.89
C GLY A 29 7.98 14.16 44.55
N GLN A 30 8.29 15.45 44.73
CA GLN A 30 9.57 15.99 45.20
C GLN A 30 10.12 15.48 46.56
N ASP A 31 9.43 14.57 47.27
CA ASP A 31 9.81 14.15 48.63
C ASP A 31 10.45 12.74 48.73
N ASP A 32 10.58 11.98 47.63
CA ASP A 32 10.99 10.55 47.65
C ASP A 32 12.47 10.27 47.26
N TYR A 33 13.36 11.25 47.40
CA TYR A 33 14.76 11.16 46.94
C TYR A 33 15.66 10.12 47.67
N GLU A 34 15.17 9.47 48.72
CA GLU A 34 15.91 8.42 49.45
C GLU A 34 15.57 6.98 48.99
N ALA A 35 14.65 6.81 48.04
CA ALA A 35 14.23 5.49 47.59
C ALA A 35 15.19 4.90 46.53
N CYS A 36 15.64 3.65 46.75
CA CYS A 36 16.40 2.90 45.76
C CYS A 36 15.46 2.06 44.91
N ALA A 37 15.37 2.36 43.61
CA ALA A 37 14.53 1.61 42.66
C ALA A 37 15.38 0.70 41.77
N ARG A 38 15.00 -0.57 41.64
CA ARG A 38 15.63 -1.59 40.79
C ARG A 38 14.69 -1.96 39.66
N TRP A 39 15.18 -1.93 38.42
CA TRP A 39 14.39 -2.16 37.21
C TRP A 39 14.72 -3.50 36.55
N GLU A 40 13.68 -4.22 36.15
CA GLU A 40 13.78 -5.45 35.37
C GLU A 40 12.84 -5.39 34.15
N VAL A 41 13.30 -5.90 33.01
CA VAL A 41 12.51 -6.08 31.78
C VAL A 41 12.71 -7.52 31.31
N ASP A 42 11.62 -8.26 31.12
CA ASP A 42 11.65 -9.71 30.80
C ASP A 42 12.49 -10.54 31.78
N GLY A 43 12.51 -10.14 33.05
CA GLY A 43 13.31 -10.79 34.10
C GLY A 43 14.82 -10.50 34.02
N VAL A 44 15.25 -9.58 33.15
CA VAL A 44 16.64 -9.09 33.07
C VAL A 44 16.75 -7.76 33.79
N GLU A 45 17.63 -7.69 34.79
CA GLU A 45 17.91 -6.45 35.53
C GLU A 45 18.62 -5.43 34.62
N LEU A 46 18.05 -4.23 34.51
CA LEU A 46 18.60 -3.14 33.69
C LEU A 46 19.47 -2.19 34.50
N GLY A 47 19.20 -2.04 35.81
CA GLY A 47 19.94 -1.17 36.70
C GLY A 47 19.09 -0.58 37.82
N THR A 48 19.71 0.34 38.56
CA THR A 48 19.09 1.00 39.73
C THR A 48 19.03 2.52 39.55
N GLY A 49 17.96 3.14 40.03
CA GLY A 49 17.75 4.58 40.01
C GLY A 49 16.29 4.96 39.78
N PRO A 50 15.92 6.25 39.90
CA PRO A 50 14.55 6.73 39.66
C PRO A 50 14.09 6.54 38.21
N SER A 51 15.03 6.32 37.30
CA SER A 51 14.78 5.99 35.90
C SER A 51 15.91 5.15 35.31
N VAL A 52 15.62 4.47 34.20
CA VAL A 52 16.58 3.69 33.40
C VAL A 52 16.33 3.86 31.91
N GLU A 53 17.40 3.91 31.12
CA GLU A 53 17.34 3.86 29.66
C GLU A 53 17.39 2.40 29.18
N THR A 54 16.55 2.05 28.21
CA THR A 54 16.56 0.74 27.54
C THR A 54 16.32 0.87 26.05
N VAL A 55 16.62 -0.19 25.29
CA VAL A 55 16.32 -0.30 23.86
C VAL A 55 15.68 -1.66 23.61
N PHE A 56 14.40 -1.65 23.23
CA PHE A 56 13.69 -2.84 22.78
C PHE A 56 14.14 -3.18 21.36
N ARG A 57 14.41 -4.45 21.04
CA ARG A 57 14.92 -4.87 19.72
C ARG A 57 13.89 -5.58 18.86
N SER A 58 12.65 -5.67 19.33
CA SER A 58 11.56 -6.27 18.58
C SER A 58 10.23 -5.68 19.04
N PRO A 59 9.22 -5.64 18.17
CA PRO A 59 7.86 -5.38 18.61
C PRO A 59 7.34 -6.55 19.48
N GLY A 60 6.41 -6.26 20.38
CA GLY A 60 5.88 -7.23 21.33
C GLY A 60 5.41 -6.61 22.64
N ILE A 61 5.11 -7.45 23.63
CA ILE A 61 4.80 -7.03 25.00
C ILE A 61 5.96 -7.46 25.88
N PHE A 62 6.49 -6.51 26.65
CA PHE A 62 7.61 -6.72 27.54
C PHE A 62 7.16 -6.49 28.99
N PRO A 63 6.99 -7.55 29.81
CA PRO A 63 6.76 -7.40 31.24
C PRO A 63 7.93 -6.67 31.91
N CYS A 64 7.60 -5.58 32.60
CA CYS A 64 8.52 -4.74 33.34
C CYS A 64 8.19 -4.78 34.83
N THR A 65 9.22 -4.80 35.67
CA THR A 65 9.09 -4.73 37.12
C THR A 65 10.00 -3.65 37.66
N VAL A 66 9.47 -2.79 38.53
CA VAL A 66 10.27 -1.87 39.34
C VAL A 66 10.06 -2.16 40.82
N THR A 67 11.16 -2.38 41.52
CA THR A 67 11.18 -2.67 42.95
C THR A 67 11.80 -1.47 43.67
N VAL A 68 10.99 -0.76 44.45
CA VAL A 68 11.37 0.45 45.18
C VAL A 68 11.56 0.10 46.65
N SER A 69 12.75 0.36 47.19
CA SER A 69 13.09 0.14 48.60
C SER A 69 13.20 1.48 49.33
N TYR A 70 12.43 1.62 50.42
CA TYR A 70 12.41 2.80 51.28
C TYR A 70 13.14 2.52 52.60
N PRO A 71 13.97 3.45 53.10
CA PRO A 71 14.42 3.40 54.48
C PRO A 71 13.21 3.51 55.41
N GLN A 72 12.99 2.52 56.27
CA GLN A 72 12.00 2.64 57.33
C GLN A 72 12.43 3.77 58.28
N ARG A 73 11.63 4.84 58.39
CA ARG A 73 11.79 5.79 59.50
C ARG A 73 11.45 5.06 60.80
N PRO A 74 12.25 5.22 61.87
CA PRO A 74 11.90 4.66 63.18
C PRO A 74 10.52 5.16 63.57
N LEU A 75 9.63 4.26 63.99
CA LEU A 75 8.35 4.63 64.59
C LEU A 75 8.67 5.51 65.81
N SER A 76 8.40 6.80 65.70
CA SER A 76 8.56 7.74 66.81
C SER A 76 7.54 7.39 67.89
N GLY A 77 7.98 6.59 68.86
CA GLY A 77 7.16 6.15 69.98
C GLY A 77 7.89 5.14 70.87
N GLY A 78 8.84 5.62 71.69
CA GLY A 78 9.35 4.85 72.84
C GLY A 78 10.82 5.09 73.16
N HIS A 79 11.05 5.88 74.20
CA HIS A 79 12.22 6.00 75.08
C HIS A 79 13.65 5.92 74.52
N GLU A 80 14.43 6.96 74.86
CA GLU A 80 15.89 6.92 74.97
C GLU A 80 16.30 5.75 75.86
N ASP A 81 16.79 4.66 75.26
CA ASP A 81 17.80 3.81 75.90
C ASP A 81 18.63 3.05 74.86
N ASP A 82 19.91 2.92 75.17
CA ASP A 82 21.02 2.47 74.33
C ASP A 82 20.84 1.09 73.67
N SER A 83 21.07 1.00 72.34
CA SER A 83 21.92 -0.03 71.69
C SER A 83 21.96 0.14 70.15
N PRO A 84 23.14 0.07 69.50
CA PRO A 84 23.26 0.24 68.05
C PRO A 84 23.25 -1.11 67.33
N GLU A 85 22.10 -1.77 67.22
CA GLU A 85 22.01 -2.96 66.37
C GLU A 85 20.55 -3.29 66.01
N THR A 86 20.01 -2.63 64.99
CA THR A 86 18.97 -3.21 64.13
C THR A 86 19.15 -2.71 62.71
N SER A 87 19.61 -3.60 61.84
CA SER A 87 19.49 -3.49 60.38
C SER A 87 18.04 -3.13 60.04
N GLY A 88 17.78 -1.85 59.74
CA GLY A 88 16.45 -1.38 59.35
C GLY A 88 15.93 -2.20 58.17
N SER A 89 14.82 -2.91 58.37
CA SER A 89 14.13 -3.63 57.31
C SER A 89 13.68 -2.62 56.25
N LEU A 90 14.26 -2.66 55.05
CA LEU A 90 13.78 -1.84 53.93
C LEU A 90 12.35 -2.26 53.58
N ALA A 91 11.39 -1.33 53.70
CA ALA A 91 10.07 -1.55 53.15
C ALA A 91 10.20 -1.53 51.63
N THR A 92 9.75 -2.60 50.96
CA THR A 92 9.91 -2.75 49.52
C THR A 92 8.54 -2.80 48.84
N VAL A 93 8.34 -1.93 47.86
CA VAL A 93 7.14 -1.90 47.01
C VAL A 93 7.53 -2.34 45.61
N THR A 94 6.80 -3.29 45.05
CA THR A 94 7.04 -3.77 43.68
C THR A 94 5.87 -3.38 42.79
N HIS A 95 6.16 -2.68 41.70
CA HIS A 95 5.20 -2.37 40.65
C HIS A 95 5.52 -3.20 39.41
N LYS A 96 4.50 -3.84 38.85
CA LYS A 96 4.57 -4.58 37.59
C LYS A 96 3.73 -3.85 36.55
N PHE A 97 4.26 -3.73 35.34
CA PHE A 97 3.58 -3.11 34.21
C PHE A 97 4.08 -3.74 32.91
N GLU A 98 3.37 -3.50 31.81
CA GLU A 98 3.74 -4.02 30.50
C GLU A 98 4.06 -2.86 29.57
N VAL A 99 5.15 -2.99 28.80
CA VAL A 99 5.48 -2.07 27.72
C VAL A 99 5.12 -2.71 26.39
N THR A 100 4.23 -2.07 25.65
CA THR A 100 3.88 -2.45 24.28
C THR A 100 4.85 -1.78 23.32
N VAL A 101 5.57 -2.59 22.54
CA VAL A 101 6.55 -2.13 21.56
C VAL A 101 6.01 -2.31 20.15
N LYS A 102 5.91 -1.22 19.39
CA LYS A 102 5.42 -1.20 18.00
C LYS A 102 6.23 -0.23 17.15
N TYR A 103 6.37 -0.52 15.86
CA TYR A 103 6.90 0.46 14.90
C TYR A 103 5.92 1.62 14.76
N VAL A 104 6.41 2.87 14.81
CA VAL A 104 5.55 4.05 14.71
C VAL A 104 5.75 4.71 13.35
N ARG A 105 4.76 4.56 12.46
CA ARG A 105 4.71 5.19 11.15
C ARG A 105 4.43 6.69 11.29
N ARG A 106 5.19 7.50 10.56
CA ARG A 106 5.16 8.97 10.58
C ARG A 106 5.09 9.54 9.18
N GLU A 107 4.64 10.78 9.09
CA GLU A 107 4.71 11.54 7.83
C GLU A 107 6.19 11.70 7.45
N ILE A 108 6.52 11.53 6.18
CA ILE A 108 7.92 11.49 5.72
C ILE A 108 8.69 12.80 5.98
N ARG A 109 8.01 13.95 6.04
CA ARG A 109 8.58 15.27 6.35
C ARG A 109 8.81 15.47 7.85
N ASP A 110 8.13 14.71 8.69
CA ASP A 110 8.29 14.74 10.16
C ASP A 110 9.40 13.78 10.64
N LEU A 111 9.94 12.95 9.76
CA LEU A 111 11.11 12.14 10.06
C LEU A 111 12.34 13.01 10.31
N THR A 112 13.18 12.57 11.25
CA THR A 112 14.54 13.11 11.37
C THR A 112 15.32 12.84 10.09
N ASP A 113 16.29 13.70 9.76
CA ASP A 113 17.15 13.48 8.59
C ASP A 113 17.80 12.10 8.61
N ARG A 114 18.24 11.62 9.79
CA ARG A 114 18.80 10.29 9.96
C ARG A 114 17.80 9.17 9.61
N ASP A 115 16.57 9.25 10.11
CA ASP A 115 15.56 8.23 9.86
C ASP A 115 15.15 8.22 8.38
N ARG A 116 14.98 9.41 7.78
CA ARG A 116 14.64 9.57 6.37
C ARG A 116 15.76 9.02 5.46
N GLU A 117 17.03 9.32 5.77
CA GLU A 117 18.16 8.77 5.02
C GLU A 117 18.29 7.26 5.17
N THR A 118 18.04 6.72 6.37
CA THR A 118 18.02 5.28 6.61
C THR A 118 16.95 4.61 5.76
N PHE A 119 15.74 5.17 5.71
CA PHE A 119 14.65 4.71 4.85
C PHE A 119 15.04 4.74 3.36
N PHE A 120 15.45 5.90 2.83
CA PHE A 120 15.80 6.02 1.41
C PHE A 120 16.98 5.13 0.99
N ASN A 121 17.96 4.90 1.87
CA ASN A 121 19.04 3.96 1.61
C ASN A 121 18.54 2.52 1.49
N ALA A 122 17.69 2.07 2.41
CA ALA A 122 17.09 0.73 2.34
C ALA A 122 16.22 0.56 1.10
N VAL A 123 15.40 1.55 0.75
CA VAL A 123 14.63 1.54 -0.51
C VAL A 123 15.56 1.40 -1.72
N SER A 124 16.67 2.15 -1.76
CA SER A 124 17.63 2.04 -2.86
C SER A 124 18.26 0.65 -2.98
N VAL A 125 18.42 -0.08 -1.87
CA VAL A 125 18.85 -1.47 -1.87
C VAL A 125 17.78 -2.35 -2.51
N LEU A 126 16.52 -2.25 -2.08
CA LEU A 126 15.40 -3.02 -2.65
C LEU A 126 15.20 -2.74 -4.15
N GLN A 127 15.49 -1.51 -4.59
CA GLN A 127 15.38 -1.08 -5.99
C GLN A 127 16.46 -1.63 -6.92
N ARG A 128 17.61 -2.08 -6.38
CA ARG A 128 18.81 -2.40 -7.17
C ARG A 128 19.39 -3.79 -6.94
N VAL A 129 19.10 -4.42 -5.80
CA VAL A 129 19.63 -5.75 -5.46
C VAL A 129 18.55 -6.79 -5.76
N PRO A 130 18.81 -7.76 -6.66
CA PRO A 130 17.86 -8.83 -6.96
C PRO A 130 17.52 -9.69 -5.73
N SER A 131 16.31 -10.25 -5.68
CA SER A 131 15.84 -11.02 -4.51
C SER A 131 16.75 -12.18 -4.13
N ALA A 132 17.32 -12.92 -5.10
CA ALA A 132 18.24 -14.02 -4.83
C ALA A 132 19.47 -13.56 -4.03
N VAL A 133 20.16 -12.53 -4.54
CA VAL A 133 21.34 -11.95 -3.89
C VAL A 133 20.97 -11.31 -2.55
N GLY A 134 19.87 -10.56 -2.49
CA GLY A 134 19.50 -9.85 -1.27
C GLY A 134 19.07 -10.79 -0.14
N ARG A 135 18.50 -11.96 -0.42
CA ARG A 135 18.20 -12.96 0.61
C ARG A 135 19.45 -13.57 1.23
N GLU A 136 20.51 -13.77 0.45
CA GLU A 136 21.80 -14.24 0.98
C GLU A 136 22.45 -13.21 1.92
N ILE A 137 22.25 -11.91 1.64
CA ILE A 137 22.89 -10.83 2.39
C ILE A 137 22.05 -10.38 3.60
N TYR A 138 20.74 -10.23 3.41
CA TYR A 138 19.81 -9.60 4.36
C TYR A 138 18.84 -10.59 5.02
N GLY A 139 18.80 -11.83 4.55
CA GLY A 139 17.97 -12.91 5.10
C GLY A 139 16.63 -13.11 4.38
N ASP A 140 15.88 -14.13 4.82
CA ASP A 140 14.72 -14.68 4.11
C ASP A 140 13.56 -13.71 3.84
N LYS A 141 13.43 -12.67 4.67
CA LYS A 141 12.39 -11.64 4.51
C LYS A 141 12.75 -10.58 3.46
N TYR A 142 13.93 -10.66 2.85
CA TYR A 142 14.31 -9.77 1.76
C TYR A 142 13.56 -10.09 0.47
N TYR A 143 12.99 -9.05 -0.13
CA TYR A 143 12.38 -9.07 -1.46
C TYR A 143 12.77 -7.81 -2.21
N SER A 144 13.24 -7.98 -3.45
CA SER A 144 13.54 -6.85 -4.34
C SER A 144 12.27 -6.20 -4.88
N LYS A 145 12.42 -4.99 -5.44
CA LYS A 145 11.37 -4.30 -6.19
C LYS A 145 10.70 -5.18 -7.23
N ASP A 146 11.48 -5.97 -7.97
CA ASP A 146 10.93 -6.75 -9.09
C ASP A 146 10.00 -7.87 -8.61
N TYR A 147 10.25 -8.41 -7.42
CA TYR A 147 9.31 -9.35 -6.77
C TYR A 147 7.98 -8.69 -6.46
N PHE A 148 8.02 -7.53 -5.82
CA PHE A 148 6.80 -6.77 -5.50
C PHE A 148 6.06 -6.32 -6.76
N ASN A 149 6.81 -5.92 -7.79
CA ASN A 149 6.26 -5.51 -9.07
C ASN A 149 5.60 -6.67 -9.82
N ARG A 150 6.23 -7.84 -9.84
CA ARG A 150 5.60 -9.06 -10.37
C ARG A 150 4.33 -9.41 -9.60
N LEU A 151 4.37 -9.37 -8.26
CA LEU A 151 3.23 -9.75 -7.43
C LEU A 151 2.04 -8.83 -7.70
N HIS A 152 2.24 -7.51 -7.63
CA HIS A 152 1.20 -6.52 -7.90
C HIS A 152 0.71 -6.57 -9.36
N LEU A 153 1.61 -6.79 -10.32
CA LEU A 153 1.24 -6.95 -11.72
C LEU A 153 0.41 -8.22 -11.94
N PHE A 154 0.76 -9.34 -11.32
CA PHE A 154 0.04 -10.60 -11.45
C PHE A 154 -1.42 -10.44 -11.00
N TYR A 155 -1.64 -9.89 -9.81
CA TYR A 155 -2.99 -9.74 -9.26
C TYR A 155 -3.78 -8.59 -9.90
N GLY A 156 -3.15 -7.51 -10.40
CA GLY A 156 -3.87 -6.45 -11.12
C GLY A 156 -4.08 -6.75 -12.62
N GLY A 157 -3.17 -7.51 -13.22
CA GLY A 157 -3.01 -7.66 -14.66
C GLY A 157 -3.51 -8.97 -15.25
N HIS A 158 -4.11 -9.85 -14.44
CA HIS A 158 -4.51 -11.19 -14.87
C HIS A 158 -5.63 -11.15 -15.94
N LYS A 159 -5.74 -12.24 -16.70
CA LYS A 159 -6.64 -12.38 -17.86
C LYS A 159 -8.11 -12.53 -17.47
N ASP A 160 -8.40 -13.09 -16.31
CA ASP A 160 -9.77 -13.34 -15.84
C ASP A 160 -10.44 -12.04 -15.34
N CYS A 161 -9.78 -11.33 -14.44
CA CYS A 161 -10.24 -10.09 -13.85
C CYS A 161 -9.08 -9.39 -13.09
N ASP A 162 -9.37 -8.26 -12.46
CA ASP A 162 -8.41 -7.55 -11.62
C ASP A 162 -8.66 -7.96 -10.17
N HIS A 163 -7.73 -8.70 -9.56
CA HIS A 163 -7.90 -9.28 -8.24
C HIS A 163 -7.64 -8.28 -7.11
N TRP A 164 -6.97 -7.15 -7.38
CA TRP A 164 -6.48 -6.25 -6.33
C TRP A 164 -6.95 -4.80 -6.44
N HIS A 165 -7.40 -4.30 -7.60
CA HIS A 165 -7.75 -2.88 -7.80
C HIS A 165 -9.24 -2.61 -7.95
N ASP A 166 -10.08 -3.56 -7.53
CA ASP A 166 -11.53 -3.45 -7.43
C ASP A 166 -12.00 -4.02 -6.07
N GLY A 167 -13.28 -3.92 -5.73
CA GLY A 167 -13.86 -4.60 -4.55
C GLY A 167 -13.25 -4.28 -3.16
N ALA A 168 -13.68 -5.05 -2.15
CA ALA A 168 -13.28 -4.83 -0.76
C ALA A 168 -11.90 -5.41 -0.41
N GLY A 169 -11.40 -6.34 -1.22
CA GLY A 169 -10.07 -6.93 -1.06
C GLY A 169 -8.92 -5.97 -1.36
N PHE A 170 -9.19 -4.87 -2.07
CA PHE A 170 -8.21 -3.81 -2.38
C PHE A 170 -7.47 -3.31 -1.13
N VAL A 171 -8.19 -2.98 -0.06
CA VAL A 171 -7.56 -2.40 1.14
C VAL A 171 -6.70 -3.44 1.85
N THR A 172 -7.23 -4.64 2.09
CA THR A 172 -6.49 -5.71 2.80
C THR A 172 -5.24 -6.14 2.04
N SER A 173 -5.30 -6.26 0.71
CA SER A 173 -4.16 -6.66 -0.11
C SER A 173 -3.06 -5.60 -0.11
N HIS A 174 -3.39 -4.31 -0.30
CA HIS A 174 -2.38 -3.24 -0.35
C HIS A 174 -1.74 -2.96 1.01
N ILE A 175 -2.48 -3.11 2.12
CA ILE A 175 -1.91 -2.92 3.46
C ILE A 175 -1.01 -4.11 3.82
N ALA A 176 -1.40 -5.34 3.47
CA ALA A 176 -0.54 -6.51 3.64
C ALA A 176 0.73 -6.43 2.77
N LEU A 177 0.61 -5.97 1.52
CA LEU A 177 1.74 -5.70 0.63
C LEU A 177 2.70 -4.66 1.22
N SER A 178 2.15 -3.58 1.78
CA SER A 178 2.94 -2.52 2.45
C SER A 178 3.66 -3.05 3.70
N LEU A 179 3.01 -3.92 4.48
CA LEU A 179 3.64 -4.56 5.64
C LEU A 179 4.73 -5.55 5.22
N MET A 180 4.53 -6.31 4.15
CA MET A 180 5.56 -7.19 3.58
C MET A 180 6.77 -6.37 3.08
N TYR A 181 6.53 -5.24 2.42
CA TYR A 181 7.57 -4.31 2.00
C TYR A 181 8.33 -3.69 3.18
N GLU A 182 7.62 -3.31 4.24
CA GLU A 182 8.23 -2.82 5.48
C GLU A 182 9.17 -3.87 6.08
N GLN A 183 8.76 -5.15 6.10
CA GLN A 183 9.63 -6.23 6.59
C GLN A 183 10.84 -6.48 5.69
N ALA A 184 10.70 -6.30 4.37
CA ALA A 184 11.83 -6.34 3.46
C ALA A 184 12.81 -5.17 3.73
N LEU A 185 12.31 -3.95 4.00
CA LEU A 185 13.16 -2.84 4.44
C LEU A 185 13.86 -3.13 5.77
N GLN A 186 13.15 -3.76 6.72
CA GLN A 186 13.68 -4.13 8.03
C GLN A 186 14.77 -5.20 7.95
N SER A 187 14.77 -6.04 6.91
CA SER A 187 15.88 -6.96 6.65
C SER A 187 17.20 -6.22 6.32
N VAL A 188 17.10 -5.03 5.72
CA VAL A 188 18.25 -4.16 5.44
C VAL A 188 18.60 -3.30 6.67
N SER A 189 17.59 -2.72 7.31
CA SER A 189 17.76 -1.92 8.53
C SER A 189 16.57 -2.09 9.46
N PRO A 190 16.73 -2.81 10.59
CA PRO A 190 15.59 -3.24 11.40
C PRO A 190 14.91 -2.11 12.18
N SER A 191 15.49 -0.91 12.24
CA SER A 191 14.86 0.26 12.88
C SER A 191 13.82 0.96 12.03
N ILE A 192 13.61 0.55 10.77
CA ILE A 192 12.72 1.23 9.84
C ILE A 192 11.25 0.93 10.18
N ALA A 193 10.49 2.00 10.41
CA ALA A 193 9.03 1.99 10.26
C ALA A 193 8.68 2.62 8.91
N LEU A 194 7.76 2.03 8.15
CA LEU A 194 7.37 2.56 6.84
C LEU A 194 6.70 3.94 7.00
N PRO A 195 7.25 5.04 6.44
CA PRO A 195 6.61 6.34 6.54
C PRO A 195 5.41 6.45 5.59
N TYR A 196 4.58 7.46 5.81
CA TYR A 196 3.53 7.85 4.89
C TYR A 196 3.82 9.23 4.28
N TRP A 197 3.39 9.45 3.05
CA TRP A 197 3.40 10.75 2.39
C TRP A 197 1.97 11.30 2.38
N ASP A 198 1.68 12.27 3.24
CA ASP A 198 0.36 12.88 3.30
C ASP A 198 0.14 13.83 2.11
N PHE A 199 -0.29 13.26 0.99
CA PHE A 199 -0.59 14.01 -0.23
C PHE A 199 -1.84 14.88 -0.13
N THR A 200 -2.59 14.82 0.98
CA THR A 200 -3.67 15.80 1.21
C THR A 200 -3.12 17.20 1.46
N ILE A 201 -1.85 17.31 1.86
CA ILE A 201 -1.10 18.57 1.90
C ILE A 201 -0.97 19.14 0.48
N GLU A 202 -0.52 18.32 -0.49
CA GLU A 202 -0.49 18.69 -1.91
C GLU A 202 -1.89 19.05 -2.43
N GLY A 203 -2.89 18.21 -2.12
CA GLY A 203 -4.27 18.42 -2.52
C GLY A 203 -4.90 19.70 -1.95
N MET A 204 -4.40 20.21 -0.82
CA MET A 204 -4.90 21.43 -0.16
C MET A 204 -4.11 22.67 -0.58
N LEU A 205 -2.78 22.63 -0.46
CA LEU A 205 -1.91 23.82 -0.54
C LEU A 205 -1.49 24.19 -1.97
N TYR A 206 -1.64 23.28 -2.93
CA TYR A 206 -1.19 23.47 -4.31
C TYR A 206 -2.35 23.47 -5.29
N ASP A 207 -2.07 23.99 -6.48
CA ASP A 207 -2.93 23.87 -7.65
C ASP A 207 -2.55 22.61 -8.45
N TRP A 208 -3.46 22.14 -9.30
CA TRP A 208 -3.17 21.03 -10.23
C TRP A 208 -1.97 21.32 -11.13
N ARG A 209 -1.69 22.62 -11.39
CA ARG A 209 -0.58 23.06 -12.23
C ARG A 209 0.78 22.85 -11.59
N ASP A 210 0.90 22.89 -10.26
CA ASP A 210 2.16 23.06 -9.56
C ASP A 210 2.40 22.11 -8.37
N PHE A 211 1.45 21.25 -7.95
CA PHE A 211 1.71 20.30 -6.84
C PHE A 211 2.95 19.40 -7.06
N ARG A 212 3.31 19.15 -8.33
CA ARG A 212 4.52 18.42 -8.75
C ARG A 212 5.84 19.14 -8.40
N THR A 213 5.76 20.37 -7.90
CA THR A 213 6.89 21.15 -7.37
C THR A 213 7.10 20.97 -5.87
N SER A 214 6.23 20.20 -5.19
CA SER A 214 6.38 19.87 -3.78
C SER A 214 7.78 19.32 -3.48
N SER A 215 8.29 19.64 -2.29
CA SER A 215 9.65 19.29 -1.85
C SER A 215 9.93 17.79 -1.86
N VAL A 216 8.89 16.96 -1.76
CA VAL A 216 8.98 15.50 -1.85
C VAL A 216 9.51 15.02 -3.20
N PHE A 217 9.40 15.84 -4.26
CA PHE A 217 9.89 15.55 -5.61
C PHE A 217 11.26 16.18 -5.90
N SER A 218 11.98 16.63 -4.87
CA SER A 218 13.39 17.02 -4.99
C SER A 218 14.28 15.82 -5.33
N ASP A 219 15.45 16.09 -5.92
CA ASP A 219 16.40 15.04 -6.32
C ASP A 219 16.89 14.22 -5.11
N ASP A 220 16.99 14.82 -3.92
CA ASP A 220 17.42 14.12 -2.70
C ASP A 220 16.31 13.23 -2.09
N TRP A 221 15.07 13.36 -2.56
CA TRP A 221 13.91 12.59 -2.11
C TRP A 221 13.43 11.67 -3.24
N PHE A 222 12.17 11.77 -3.68
CA PHE A 222 11.60 10.86 -4.68
C PHE A 222 11.97 11.20 -6.13
N GLY A 223 12.74 12.26 -6.36
CA GLY A 223 13.06 12.77 -7.68
C GLY A 223 11.86 13.40 -8.38
N LYS A 224 12.14 14.03 -9.52
CA LYS A 224 11.16 14.85 -10.25
C LYS A 224 9.87 14.08 -10.58
N ALA A 225 8.71 14.66 -10.27
CA ALA A 225 7.39 14.06 -10.52
C ALA A 225 6.97 14.03 -12.00
N SER A 226 7.55 14.91 -12.82
CA SER A 226 7.36 14.93 -14.28
C SER A 226 8.68 15.34 -14.96
N PRO A 227 9.58 14.37 -15.18
CA PRO A 227 10.81 14.58 -15.94
C PRO A 227 10.51 15.09 -17.36
N ARG A 228 11.44 15.90 -17.91
CA ARG A 228 11.31 16.48 -19.25
C ARG A 228 12.38 15.96 -20.22
N ASN A 229 13.15 14.95 -19.81
CA ASN A 229 14.07 14.26 -20.69
C ASN A 229 13.30 13.31 -21.63
N VAL A 230 13.98 12.83 -22.67
CA VAL A 230 13.38 11.99 -23.72
C VAL A 230 12.77 10.69 -23.16
N LEU A 231 13.35 10.15 -22.08
CA LEU A 231 12.94 8.89 -21.47
C LEU A 231 11.79 9.06 -20.46
N MET A 232 11.39 10.30 -20.16
CA MET A 232 10.41 10.62 -19.09
C MET A 232 10.77 10.00 -17.73
N THR A 233 12.07 9.83 -17.45
CA THR A 233 12.57 9.15 -16.24
C THR A 233 13.20 10.15 -15.27
N PRO A 234 13.01 10.02 -13.94
CA PRO A 234 13.86 10.73 -12.99
C PRO A 234 15.34 10.42 -13.30
N SER A 235 16.17 11.44 -13.48
CA SER A 235 17.55 11.31 -14.00
C SER A 235 18.62 11.79 -13.01
N ARG A 236 18.20 12.17 -11.81
CA ARG A 236 19.03 12.70 -10.73
C ARG A 236 18.58 12.09 -9.41
N GLY A 237 19.42 12.20 -8.40
CA GLY A 237 19.12 11.65 -7.09
C GLY A 237 19.31 10.13 -6.99
N ARG A 238 18.96 9.59 -5.83
CA ARG A 238 19.11 8.16 -5.50
C ARG A 238 18.26 7.24 -6.38
N PHE A 239 17.09 7.75 -6.76
CA PHE A 239 16.12 7.06 -7.62
C PHE A 239 16.19 7.52 -9.08
N GLY A 240 17.32 8.10 -9.50
CA GLY A 240 17.62 8.34 -10.90
C GLY A 240 17.82 7.02 -11.66
N PHE A 241 17.20 6.89 -12.83
CA PHE A 241 17.29 5.73 -13.72
C PHE A 241 17.03 4.39 -13.01
N VAL A 242 15.99 4.34 -12.18
CA VAL A 242 15.51 3.08 -11.60
C VAL A 242 15.16 2.13 -12.74
N PRO A 243 15.78 0.93 -12.83
CA PRO A 243 15.50 0.00 -13.91
C PRO A 243 14.16 -0.69 -13.72
N VAL A 244 13.46 -0.94 -14.83
CA VAL A 244 12.40 -1.95 -14.91
C VAL A 244 13.06 -3.26 -15.31
N MET A 245 12.65 -4.37 -14.69
CA MET A 245 13.17 -5.68 -15.05
C MET A 245 12.93 -5.94 -16.54
N ALA A 246 14.02 -6.21 -17.25
CA ALA A 246 14.02 -6.70 -18.62
C ALA A 246 14.15 -8.22 -18.64
N ASN A 247 13.87 -8.85 -19.78
CA ASN A 247 13.83 -10.30 -19.95
C ASN A 247 12.92 -10.98 -18.91
N ALA A 248 11.78 -10.36 -18.62
CA ALA A 248 10.83 -10.82 -17.62
C ALA A 248 10.07 -12.10 -18.03
N THR A 249 10.25 -12.59 -19.26
CA THR A 249 9.57 -13.77 -19.82
C THR A 249 9.78 -15.04 -19.01
N GLU A 250 10.96 -15.22 -18.42
CA GLU A 250 11.24 -16.37 -17.54
C GLU A 250 10.81 -16.10 -16.09
N TYR A 251 10.61 -14.83 -15.73
CA TYR A 251 10.30 -14.41 -14.38
C TYR A 251 8.80 -14.30 -14.12
N SER A 252 8.00 -13.93 -15.11
CA SER A 252 6.59 -13.59 -14.99
C SER A 252 5.84 -13.93 -16.27
N THR A 253 4.63 -14.46 -16.15
CA THR A 253 3.72 -14.67 -17.29
C THR A 253 3.10 -13.39 -17.81
N LEU A 254 3.12 -12.32 -17.00
CA LEU A 254 2.74 -11.00 -17.41
C LEU A 254 3.99 -10.15 -17.63
N HIS A 255 4.17 -9.74 -18.87
CA HIS A 255 5.16 -8.79 -19.32
C HIS A 255 4.62 -8.08 -20.57
N ASN A 256 5.23 -6.95 -20.93
CA ASN A 256 4.90 -6.30 -22.19
C ASN A 256 5.63 -6.96 -23.37
N PRO A 257 5.33 -6.57 -24.62
CA PRO A 257 5.93 -7.21 -25.80
C PRO A 257 7.47 -7.13 -25.85
N TYR A 258 8.07 -6.12 -25.22
CA TYR A 258 9.54 -5.96 -25.16
C TYR A 258 10.19 -6.80 -24.05
N GLY A 259 9.43 -7.68 -23.39
CA GLY A 259 9.92 -8.48 -22.26
C GLY A 259 10.23 -7.66 -21.01
N LEU A 260 9.66 -6.45 -20.88
CA LEU A 260 9.73 -5.67 -19.64
C LEU A 260 8.62 -6.11 -18.69
N LEU A 261 8.90 -6.14 -17.38
CA LEU A 261 7.92 -6.44 -16.34
C LEU A 261 6.93 -5.27 -16.19
N ARG A 262 5.95 -5.25 -17.10
CA ARG A 262 4.92 -4.24 -17.38
C ARG A 262 3.63 -4.94 -17.79
N SER A 263 2.50 -4.25 -17.70
CA SER A 263 1.25 -4.83 -18.21
C SER A 263 1.36 -5.15 -19.71
N PRO A 264 0.73 -6.24 -20.19
CA PRO A 264 0.78 -6.62 -21.60
C PRO A 264 0.30 -5.53 -22.57
N TRP A 265 -0.68 -4.71 -22.15
CA TRP A 265 -1.18 -3.58 -22.93
C TRP A 265 -0.32 -2.31 -22.83
N ASN A 266 0.66 -2.26 -21.94
CA ASN A 266 1.63 -1.16 -21.86
C ASN A 266 2.85 -1.46 -22.71
N THR A 267 2.72 -1.12 -23.99
CA THR A 267 3.77 -1.32 -25.00
C THR A 267 4.94 -0.35 -24.89
N HIS A 268 5.13 0.34 -23.76
CA HIS A 268 6.25 1.27 -23.57
C HIS A 268 7.60 0.51 -23.51
N PRO A 269 8.54 0.76 -24.44
CA PRO A 269 9.82 0.04 -24.48
C PRO A 269 10.88 0.59 -23.50
N GLU A 270 10.55 1.55 -22.65
CA GLU A 270 11.56 2.22 -21.82
C GLU A 270 11.98 1.32 -20.65
N PRO A 271 13.27 0.96 -20.54
CA PRO A 271 13.77 0.06 -19.49
C PRO A 271 13.92 0.73 -18.12
N PHE A 272 13.38 1.95 -17.93
CA PHE A 272 13.42 2.67 -16.67
C PHE A 272 12.04 3.05 -16.16
N LEU A 273 11.94 3.33 -14.86
CA LEU A 273 10.81 3.99 -14.24
C LEU A 273 10.48 5.28 -15.00
N THR A 274 9.22 5.43 -15.41
CA THR A 274 8.74 6.61 -16.13
C THR A 274 7.61 7.31 -15.39
N ARG A 275 7.62 8.65 -15.45
CA ARG A 275 6.61 9.54 -14.88
C ARG A 275 6.24 10.63 -15.88
N HIS A 276 4.98 11.03 -15.92
CA HIS A 276 4.52 12.06 -16.83
C HIS A 276 3.34 12.87 -16.28
N ASP A 277 3.32 14.18 -16.56
CA ASP A 277 2.22 15.08 -16.15
C ASP A 277 1.12 15.19 -17.19
N ARG A 278 1.11 14.31 -18.19
CA ARG A 278 0.13 14.33 -19.27
C ARG A 278 -0.60 13.02 -19.38
N LEU A 279 -1.83 13.15 -19.83
CA LEU A 279 -2.68 12.09 -20.30
C LEU A 279 -2.94 12.41 -21.76
N PHE A 280 -2.62 11.48 -22.66
CA PHE A 280 -2.79 11.62 -24.10
C PHE A 280 -2.35 13.00 -24.60
N GLY A 281 -1.20 13.51 -24.16
CA GLY A 281 -0.70 14.82 -24.59
C GLY A 281 -1.36 16.07 -23.99
N TYR A 282 -2.48 16.02 -23.24
CA TYR A 282 -2.96 17.14 -22.42
C TYR A 282 -2.33 17.12 -21.04
N LYS A 283 -2.05 18.31 -20.49
CA LYS A 283 -1.60 18.41 -19.11
C LYS A 283 -2.70 17.92 -18.20
N ASN A 284 -2.38 16.96 -17.34
CA ASN A 284 -3.29 16.43 -16.35
C ASN A 284 -3.77 17.59 -15.45
N ASN A 285 -5.08 17.83 -15.47
CA ASN A 285 -5.75 18.95 -14.81
C ASN A 285 -6.36 18.57 -13.46
N ARG A 286 -6.06 17.38 -12.94
CA ARG A 286 -6.40 16.97 -11.57
C ARG A 286 -5.27 17.31 -10.60
N LYS A 287 -5.61 17.34 -9.32
CA LYS A 287 -4.67 17.42 -8.20
C LYS A 287 -4.88 16.23 -7.27
N PRO A 288 -3.89 15.91 -6.40
CA PRO A 288 -4.05 14.86 -5.40
C PRO A 288 -5.30 15.10 -4.55
N SER A 289 -5.90 14.03 -4.05
CA SER A 289 -7.07 14.12 -3.20
C SER A 289 -6.74 14.94 -1.95
N GLY A 290 -7.59 15.90 -1.64
CA GLY A 290 -7.40 16.82 -0.52
C GLY A 290 -8.27 16.46 0.67
N CYS A 291 -8.34 17.39 1.62
CA CYS A 291 -9.10 17.26 2.85
C CYS A 291 -10.57 16.87 2.64
N LYS A 292 -11.23 17.38 1.59
CA LYS A 292 -12.64 17.07 1.31
C LYS A 292 -12.83 15.59 0.99
N GLN A 293 -12.02 15.04 0.08
CA GLN A 293 -12.10 13.63 -0.31
C GLN A 293 -11.80 12.70 0.87
N TYR A 294 -10.79 13.04 1.68
CA TYR A 294 -10.48 12.28 2.89
C TYR A 294 -11.61 12.35 3.91
N ARG A 295 -12.25 13.51 4.10
CA ARG A 295 -13.41 13.65 4.99
C ARG A 295 -14.58 12.82 4.48
N ASP A 296 -14.87 12.89 3.19
CA ASP A 296 -15.98 12.18 2.58
C ASP A 296 -15.77 10.65 2.68
N ALA A 297 -14.52 10.19 2.59
CA ALA A 297 -14.13 8.80 2.88
C ALA A 297 -14.23 8.45 4.37
N ALA A 298 -13.74 9.31 5.27
CA ALA A 298 -13.77 9.10 6.73
C ALA A 298 -15.18 8.99 7.32
N ARG A 299 -16.18 9.51 6.59
CA ARG A 299 -17.60 9.53 6.96
C ARG A 299 -18.41 8.37 6.39
N LYS A 300 -17.77 7.45 5.65
CA LYS A 300 -18.44 6.22 5.23
C LYS A 300 -18.71 5.36 6.46
N ASP A 301 -19.93 4.84 6.52
CA ASP A 301 -20.51 4.10 7.65
C ASP A 301 -20.47 2.59 7.46
N THR A 302 -20.03 2.11 6.29
CA THR A 302 -19.85 0.68 6.02
C THR A 302 -18.47 0.40 5.43
N TRP A 303 -17.95 -0.81 5.68
CA TRP A 303 -16.71 -1.31 5.09
C TRP A 303 -16.72 -1.24 3.57
N MET A 304 -17.83 -1.63 2.95
CA MET A 304 -17.97 -1.65 1.49
C MET A 304 -17.89 -0.24 0.89
N LEU A 305 -18.55 0.76 1.51
CA LEU A 305 -18.48 2.13 1.00
C LEU A 305 -17.13 2.81 1.30
N LEU A 306 -16.47 2.43 2.39
CA LEU A 306 -15.14 2.93 2.73
C LEU A 306 -14.10 2.43 1.72
N THR A 307 -14.09 1.13 1.42
CA THR A 307 -13.17 0.52 0.45
C THR A 307 -13.35 1.09 -0.95
N GLU A 308 -14.59 1.25 -1.42
CA GLU A 308 -14.89 1.92 -2.69
C GLU A 308 -14.35 3.36 -2.72
N SER A 309 -14.57 4.13 -1.66
CA SER A 309 -14.08 5.50 -1.56
C SER A 309 -12.54 5.57 -1.52
N MET A 310 -11.90 4.57 -0.93
CA MET A 310 -10.44 4.44 -0.88
C MET A 310 -9.87 4.12 -2.24
N ASN A 311 -10.41 3.12 -2.94
CA ASN A 311 -9.96 2.72 -4.26
C ASN A 311 -10.04 3.89 -5.26
N ALA A 312 -11.16 4.61 -5.26
CA ALA A 312 -11.39 5.73 -6.16
C ALA A 312 -10.86 7.07 -5.61
N GLY A 313 -11.77 7.85 -5.00
CA GLY A 313 -11.59 9.28 -4.80
C GLY A 313 -10.56 9.68 -3.75
N ALA A 314 -10.24 8.83 -2.77
CA ALA A 314 -9.28 9.17 -1.71
C ALA A 314 -7.83 8.87 -2.10
N HIS A 315 -7.59 7.93 -3.03
CA HIS A 315 -6.24 7.47 -3.36
C HIS A 315 -6.00 7.34 -4.88
N GLY A 316 -6.88 6.68 -5.64
CA GLY A 316 -6.58 6.21 -7.01
C GLY A 316 -6.04 7.27 -7.97
N HIS A 317 -6.52 8.52 -7.92
CA HIS A 317 -6.09 9.58 -8.85
C HIS A 317 -4.59 9.90 -8.79
N ILE A 318 -3.91 9.66 -7.67
CA ILE A 318 -2.48 9.96 -7.55
C ILE A 318 -1.62 9.11 -8.48
N HIS A 319 -2.08 7.91 -8.82
CA HIS A 319 -1.40 6.98 -9.72
C HIS A 319 -1.30 7.57 -11.13
N GLU A 320 -2.44 8.06 -11.61
CA GLU A 320 -2.55 8.79 -12.86
C GLU A 320 -1.71 10.08 -12.86
N LEU A 321 -1.73 10.82 -11.75
CA LEU A 321 -1.05 12.10 -11.61
C LEU A 321 0.47 12.01 -11.70
N LEU A 322 1.05 10.88 -11.29
CA LEU A 322 2.49 10.63 -11.33
C LEU A 322 2.92 9.81 -12.56
N GLY A 323 2.12 8.83 -12.97
CA GLY A 323 2.45 7.98 -14.11
C GLY A 323 2.16 8.66 -15.44
N GLY A 324 0.95 9.18 -15.62
CA GLY A 324 0.47 9.69 -16.89
C GLY A 324 0.44 8.63 -18.00
N ALA A 325 -0.02 9.05 -19.17
CA ALA A 325 -0.05 8.24 -20.39
C ALA A 325 0.09 9.15 -21.61
N TRP A 326 0.82 8.74 -22.64
CA TRP A 326 1.02 9.58 -23.82
C TRP A 326 1.19 8.78 -25.11
N SER A 327 0.74 9.37 -26.20
CA SER A 327 0.81 8.78 -27.54
C SER A 327 1.20 9.84 -28.57
N SER A 328 2.00 9.45 -29.56
CA SER A 328 2.31 10.31 -30.72
C SER A 328 1.14 10.41 -31.70
N ASP A 329 0.19 9.46 -31.66
CA ASP A 329 -0.98 9.48 -32.52
C ASP A 329 -1.96 10.61 -32.13
N TRP A 330 -1.75 11.23 -30.97
CA TRP A 330 -2.70 12.18 -30.38
C TRP A 330 -2.81 13.53 -31.08
N SER A 331 -1.83 13.99 -31.89
CA SER A 331 -1.89 15.32 -32.50
C SER A 331 -3.09 15.53 -33.45
N GLY A 332 -3.68 14.46 -33.99
CA GLY A 332 -4.93 14.51 -34.77
C GLY A 332 -6.22 14.56 -33.93
N PHE A 333 -6.12 14.45 -32.61
CA PHE A 333 -7.23 14.33 -31.65
C PHE A 333 -7.59 15.69 -31.03
N TYR A 334 -6.59 16.54 -30.74
CA TYR A 334 -6.78 17.85 -30.07
C TYR A 334 -7.79 18.77 -30.78
N ASN A 335 -7.83 18.73 -32.12
CA ASN A 335 -8.71 19.58 -32.93
C ASN A 335 -10.20 19.19 -32.89
N ARG A 336 -10.58 18.01 -32.36
CA ARG A 336 -11.97 17.53 -32.38
C ARG A 336 -12.67 17.52 -31.02
N THR A 337 -11.95 17.55 -29.91
CA THR A 337 -12.50 17.00 -28.66
C THR A 337 -12.00 17.65 -27.36
N GLU A 338 -11.40 18.85 -27.42
CA GLU A 338 -10.88 19.57 -26.24
C GLU A 338 -11.92 19.73 -25.11
N LYS A 339 -13.22 19.80 -25.44
CA LYS A 339 -14.32 19.97 -24.46
C LYS A 339 -15.01 18.66 -24.06
N ILE A 340 -14.92 17.62 -24.88
CA ILE A 340 -15.66 16.35 -24.72
C ILE A 340 -14.87 15.33 -23.87
N ILE A 341 -13.53 15.30 -24.00
CA ILE A 341 -12.75 14.12 -23.61
C ILE A 341 -12.00 14.24 -22.27
N LEU A 342 -11.81 15.46 -21.76
CA LEU A 342 -10.92 15.69 -20.62
C LEU A 342 -11.27 14.92 -19.34
N PRO A 343 -12.54 14.61 -19.01
CA PRO A 343 -12.82 13.80 -17.82
C PRO A 343 -12.66 12.28 -18.01
N PHE A 344 -13.13 11.72 -19.13
CA PHE A 344 -13.05 10.28 -19.42
C PHE A 344 -11.60 9.82 -19.62
N ALA A 345 -10.78 10.68 -20.22
CA ALA A 345 -9.32 10.66 -20.17
C ALA A 345 -8.67 10.04 -18.93
N HIS A 346 -9.20 10.37 -17.75
CA HIS A 346 -8.65 10.00 -16.44
C HIS A 346 -8.96 8.55 -16.05
N THR A 347 -9.85 7.86 -16.77
CA THR A 347 -10.21 6.46 -16.51
C THR A 347 -9.84 5.51 -17.64
N ILE A 348 -9.33 6.01 -18.78
CA ILE A 348 -9.04 5.15 -19.94
C ILE A 348 -8.03 4.05 -19.60
N VAL A 349 -6.89 4.39 -19.00
CA VAL A 349 -5.80 3.42 -18.74
C VAL A 349 -6.25 2.23 -17.89
N PRO A 350 -6.90 2.42 -16.72
CA PRO A 350 -7.41 1.28 -15.96
C PRO A 350 -8.49 0.49 -16.71
N LEU A 351 -9.22 1.10 -17.66
CA LEU A 351 -10.26 0.42 -18.44
C LEU A 351 -9.73 -0.35 -19.67
N MET A 352 -8.54 -0.01 -20.19
CA MET A 352 -7.95 -0.72 -21.35
C MET A 352 -7.79 -2.23 -21.12
N LYS A 353 -7.58 -2.63 -19.85
CA LYS A 353 -7.46 -4.03 -19.46
C LYS A 353 -8.69 -4.86 -19.88
N TYR A 354 -9.89 -4.27 -19.88
CA TYR A 354 -11.13 -4.95 -20.28
C TYR A 354 -11.14 -5.35 -21.75
N LEU A 355 -10.73 -4.45 -22.65
CA LEU A 355 -10.60 -4.76 -24.08
C LEU A 355 -9.49 -5.79 -24.33
N TRP A 356 -8.39 -5.72 -23.57
CA TRP A 356 -7.32 -6.71 -23.69
C TRP A 356 -7.76 -8.09 -23.22
N ARG A 357 -8.49 -8.19 -22.09
CA ARG A 357 -9.00 -9.46 -21.55
C ARG A 357 -9.92 -10.18 -22.53
N THR A 358 -10.75 -9.42 -23.23
CA THR A 358 -11.73 -9.91 -24.22
C THR A 358 -11.18 -10.05 -25.64
N GLU A 359 -9.87 -9.89 -25.85
CA GLU A 359 -9.21 -10.00 -27.17
C GLU A 359 -9.64 -8.94 -28.19
N TYR A 360 -10.45 -7.95 -27.80
CA TYR A 360 -10.73 -6.78 -28.64
C TYR A 360 -9.48 -5.94 -28.87
N LEU A 361 -8.66 -5.76 -27.83
CA LEU A 361 -7.36 -5.10 -27.93
C LEU A 361 -6.26 -6.16 -28.01
N GLN A 362 -5.71 -6.36 -29.20
CA GLN A 362 -4.61 -7.31 -29.43
C GLN A 362 -3.27 -6.59 -29.34
N CYS A 363 -2.36 -7.15 -28.56
CA CYS A 363 -1.00 -6.64 -28.42
C CYS A 363 -0.02 -7.72 -28.88
N GLU A 364 1.08 -7.31 -29.52
CA GLU A 364 2.16 -8.21 -29.87
C GLU A 364 2.66 -8.98 -28.64
N THR A 365 3.04 -10.25 -28.79
CA THR A 365 3.56 -11.03 -27.66
C THR A 365 5.07 -10.89 -27.50
N THR A 366 5.79 -10.49 -28.55
CA THR A 366 7.24 -10.32 -28.55
C THR A 366 7.68 -9.27 -29.55
N CYS A 367 8.53 -8.35 -29.12
CA CYS A 367 9.14 -7.30 -29.92
C CYS A 367 10.62 -7.15 -29.58
N ASP A 368 11.44 -6.93 -30.61
CA ASP A 368 12.84 -6.60 -30.44
C ASP A 368 12.99 -5.11 -30.05
N PHE A 369 13.96 -4.78 -29.19
CA PHE A 369 14.21 -3.40 -28.75
C PHE A 369 14.62 -2.45 -29.89
N SER A 370 15.06 -2.97 -31.05
CA SER A 370 15.33 -2.19 -32.26
C SER A 370 14.06 -1.80 -33.02
N VAL A 371 12.94 -2.47 -32.77
CA VAL A 371 11.65 -2.14 -33.37
C VAL A 371 11.09 -0.88 -32.70
N SER A 372 10.55 0.03 -33.50
CA SER A 372 9.97 1.26 -32.98
C SER A 372 8.68 0.97 -32.22
N TRP A 373 8.37 1.79 -31.22
CA TRP A 373 7.08 1.73 -30.53
C TRP A 373 5.87 1.83 -31.48
N ALA A 374 6.00 2.55 -32.59
CA ALA A 374 4.90 2.70 -33.55
C ALA A 374 4.57 1.38 -34.28
N ASP A 375 5.56 0.51 -34.44
CA ASP A 375 5.44 -0.77 -35.13
C ASP A 375 5.13 -1.93 -34.17
N CYS A 376 5.38 -1.74 -32.86
CA CYS A 376 5.04 -2.70 -31.81
C CYS A 376 4.16 -2.02 -30.75
N ARG A 377 2.85 -2.04 -31.03
CA ARG A 377 1.80 -1.43 -30.21
C ARG A 377 0.53 -2.29 -30.27
N CYS A 378 -0.36 -2.12 -29.31
CA CYS A 378 -1.66 -2.78 -29.36
C CYS A 378 -2.56 -2.18 -30.45
N THR A 379 -3.46 -2.97 -31.02
CA THR A 379 -4.44 -2.57 -32.02
C THR A 379 -5.81 -3.16 -31.74
N LEU A 380 -6.86 -2.45 -32.13
CA LEU A 380 -8.22 -3.01 -32.10
C LEU A 380 -8.32 -4.12 -33.17
N SER A 381 -8.74 -5.31 -32.74
CA SER A 381 -8.88 -6.48 -33.62
C SER A 381 -10.08 -6.31 -34.55
N ALA A 382 -9.81 -6.16 -35.85
CA ALA A 382 -10.85 -6.05 -36.86
C ALA A 382 -11.73 -7.31 -36.95
N GLU A 383 -11.16 -8.48 -36.66
CA GLU A 383 -11.88 -9.75 -36.61
C GLU A 383 -12.79 -9.82 -35.38
N ALA A 384 -12.28 -9.48 -34.19
CA ALA A 384 -13.07 -9.55 -32.97
C ALA A 384 -14.27 -8.59 -32.97
N VAL A 385 -14.11 -7.39 -33.55
CA VAL A 385 -15.19 -6.40 -33.62
C VAL A 385 -16.08 -6.54 -34.88
N ALA A 386 -15.82 -7.53 -35.74
CA ALA A 386 -16.55 -7.69 -36.99
C ALA A 386 -18.05 -7.90 -36.74
N GLY A 387 -18.88 -7.04 -37.34
CA GLY A 387 -20.34 -7.12 -37.22
C GLY A 387 -20.90 -6.57 -35.90
N GLN A 388 -20.05 -6.07 -35.00
CA GLN A 388 -20.46 -5.45 -33.74
C GLN A 388 -20.45 -3.92 -33.84
N THR A 389 -21.38 -3.29 -33.14
CA THR A 389 -21.42 -1.86 -32.88
C THR A 389 -20.49 -1.50 -31.72
N PRO A 390 -20.04 -0.24 -31.61
CA PRO A 390 -19.21 0.19 -30.48
C PRO A 390 -19.85 -0.04 -29.10
N SER A 391 -21.16 0.13 -28.98
CA SER A 391 -21.91 -0.16 -27.74
C SER A 391 -21.85 -1.64 -27.36
N GLU A 392 -22.03 -2.56 -28.32
CA GLU A 392 -21.92 -4.01 -28.09
C GLU A 392 -20.51 -4.41 -27.64
N VAL A 393 -19.46 -3.80 -28.22
CA VAL A 393 -18.07 -4.05 -27.80
C VAL A 393 -17.81 -3.54 -26.38
N LEU A 394 -18.26 -2.33 -26.04
CA LEU A 394 -18.08 -1.74 -24.71
C LEU A 394 -18.87 -2.49 -23.63
N GLU A 395 -20.08 -2.94 -23.96
CA GLU A 395 -20.91 -3.75 -23.07
C GLU A 395 -20.30 -5.13 -22.84
N SER A 396 -20.03 -5.88 -23.91
CA SER A 396 -19.51 -7.24 -23.83
C SER A 396 -18.09 -7.34 -23.25
N SER A 397 -17.30 -6.27 -23.34
CA SER A 397 -15.99 -6.18 -22.68
C SER A 397 -16.06 -5.92 -21.18
N GLY A 398 -17.22 -5.51 -20.66
CA GLY A 398 -17.41 -5.13 -19.26
C GLY A 398 -17.00 -3.69 -18.94
N VAL A 399 -16.65 -2.87 -19.94
CA VAL A 399 -16.30 -1.45 -19.73
C VAL A 399 -17.50 -0.69 -19.18
N LEU A 400 -18.71 -0.96 -19.67
CA LEU A 400 -19.92 -0.26 -19.22
C LEU A 400 -20.42 -0.75 -17.84
N SER A 401 -20.02 -1.95 -17.42
CA SER A 401 -20.36 -2.50 -16.10
C SER A 401 -19.40 -2.04 -14.99
N ASP A 402 -18.24 -1.50 -15.36
CA ASP A 402 -17.25 -0.99 -14.41
C ASP A 402 -17.64 0.42 -13.95
N ALA A 403 -17.63 0.66 -12.63
CA ALA A 403 -18.01 1.95 -12.06
C ALA A 403 -17.12 3.13 -12.55
N ALA A 404 -15.87 2.87 -12.93
CA ALA A 404 -14.97 3.86 -13.53
C ALA A 404 -15.18 4.04 -15.05
N GLY A 405 -15.88 3.10 -15.70
CA GLY A 405 -16.20 3.11 -17.14
C GLY A 405 -17.62 3.55 -17.48
N ALA A 406 -18.53 3.54 -16.51
CA ALA A 406 -19.94 3.90 -16.66
C ALA A 406 -20.21 5.42 -16.73
N PHE A 407 -19.24 6.24 -17.15
CA PHE A 407 -19.49 7.67 -17.35
C PHE A 407 -18.67 8.31 -18.47
N PHE A 408 -19.23 9.37 -19.02
CA PHE A 408 -18.65 10.20 -20.07
C PHE A 408 -19.05 11.66 -19.84
N TYR A 409 -18.37 12.61 -20.51
CA TYR A 409 -18.80 14.00 -20.52
C TYR A 409 -19.00 14.46 -21.96
N ASP A 410 -20.12 15.10 -22.24
CA ASP A 410 -20.40 15.59 -23.60
C ASP A 410 -19.64 16.89 -23.92
N GLU A 411 -19.94 17.47 -25.09
CA GLU A 411 -19.28 18.70 -25.57
C GLU A 411 -19.54 19.94 -24.72
N ASP A 412 -20.59 19.91 -23.90
CA ASP A 412 -20.98 20.97 -22.97
C ASP A 412 -20.44 20.71 -21.54
N LEU A 413 -19.57 19.71 -21.35
CA LEU A 413 -19.05 19.27 -20.05
C LEU A 413 -20.14 18.77 -19.09
N LYS A 414 -21.26 18.28 -19.61
CA LYS A 414 -22.29 17.63 -18.81
C LYS A 414 -21.90 16.17 -18.57
N LEU A 415 -21.93 15.74 -17.31
CA LEU A 415 -21.74 14.34 -16.92
C LEU A 415 -22.87 13.49 -17.48
N VAL A 416 -22.49 12.39 -18.14
CA VAL A 416 -23.36 11.34 -18.66
C VAL A 416 -22.93 10.03 -18.00
N ASP A 417 -23.59 9.69 -16.91
CA ASP A 417 -23.30 8.53 -16.05
C ASP A 417 -24.35 7.42 -16.13
N ASN A 418 -25.39 7.62 -16.94
CA ASN A 418 -26.44 6.64 -17.22
C ASN A 418 -26.29 6.10 -18.64
N LEU A 419 -25.19 5.39 -18.89
CA LEU A 419 -24.86 4.83 -20.21
C LEU A 419 -25.59 3.50 -20.50
N THR A 420 -26.12 2.85 -19.46
CA THR A 420 -26.84 1.58 -19.54
C THR A 420 -28.27 1.72 -19.02
N ASP A 421 -29.15 0.83 -19.45
CA ASP A 421 -30.50 0.68 -18.89
C ASP A 421 -30.50 -0.04 -17.54
N GLU A 422 -31.71 -0.23 -16.97
CA GLU A 422 -31.90 -0.92 -15.69
C GLU A 422 -31.48 -2.40 -15.71
N GLN A 423 -31.29 -2.98 -16.90
CA GLN A 423 -30.82 -4.35 -17.09
C GLN A 423 -29.30 -4.41 -17.32
N GLY A 424 -28.62 -3.26 -17.39
CA GLY A 424 -27.19 -3.15 -17.64
C GLY A 424 -26.80 -3.18 -19.13
N HIS A 425 -27.78 -3.11 -20.04
CA HIS A 425 -27.52 -3.05 -21.48
C HIS A 425 -27.24 -1.62 -21.93
N ALA A 426 -26.35 -1.46 -22.90
CA ALA A 426 -26.05 -0.15 -23.46
C ALA A 426 -27.31 0.48 -24.06
N HIS A 427 -27.55 1.75 -23.78
CA HIS A 427 -28.72 2.43 -24.34
C HIS A 427 -28.62 2.60 -25.87
N ASP A 428 -29.67 2.20 -26.59
CA ASP A 428 -29.87 2.61 -27.99
C ASP A 428 -29.99 4.13 -28.14
N ARG A 429 -30.49 4.79 -27.09
CA ARG A 429 -30.60 6.24 -26.97
C ARG A 429 -30.44 6.67 -25.51
N ILE A 430 -29.30 7.26 -25.18
CA ILE A 430 -29.04 7.77 -23.83
C ILE A 430 -30.06 8.87 -23.50
N PRO A 431 -30.65 8.88 -22.29
CA PRO A 431 -31.60 9.91 -21.88
C PRO A 431 -31.05 11.33 -22.09
N GLY A 432 -31.77 12.13 -22.89
CA GLY A 432 -31.39 13.51 -23.23
C GLY A 432 -30.53 13.66 -24.48
N TYR A 433 -30.21 12.56 -25.18
CA TYR A 433 -29.46 12.55 -26.43
C TYR A 433 -30.27 11.90 -27.57
N THR A 434 -29.92 12.23 -28.81
CA THR A 434 -30.38 11.55 -30.00
C THR A 434 -29.66 10.20 -30.18
N ALA A 435 -30.18 9.35 -31.07
CA ALA A 435 -29.54 8.06 -31.39
C ALA A 435 -28.17 8.25 -32.05
N ASP A 436 -28.02 9.26 -32.92
CA ASP A 436 -26.75 9.56 -33.58
C ASP A 436 -25.70 10.09 -32.60
N GLU A 437 -26.10 10.95 -31.65
CA GLU A 437 -25.22 11.42 -30.57
C GLU A 437 -24.80 10.26 -29.65
N THR A 438 -25.75 9.40 -29.28
CA THR A 438 -25.47 8.19 -28.48
C THR A 438 -24.44 7.29 -29.16
N LYS A 439 -24.63 7.03 -30.46
CA LYS A 439 -23.67 6.27 -31.27
C LYS A 439 -22.30 6.96 -31.33
N GLY A 440 -22.28 8.29 -31.44
CA GLY A 440 -21.06 9.09 -31.40
C GLY A 440 -20.29 8.93 -30.09
N ILE A 441 -20.99 8.97 -28.96
CA ILE A 441 -20.40 8.78 -27.61
C ILE A 441 -19.71 7.42 -27.51
N PHE A 442 -20.42 6.33 -27.80
CA PHE A 442 -19.83 4.99 -27.72
C PHE A 442 -18.70 4.78 -28.73
N THR A 443 -18.80 5.38 -29.92
CA THR A 443 -17.73 5.35 -30.93
C THR A 443 -16.46 6.02 -30.39
N GLU A 444 -16.56 7.21 -29.79
CA GLU A 444 -15.41 7.91 -29.23
C GLU A 444 -14.84 7.22 -28.00
N MET A 445 -15.67 6.66 -27.11
CA MET A 445 -15.20 5.85 -25.97
C MET A 445 -14.36 4.66 -26.44
N LEU A 446 -14.85 3.86 -27.39
CA LEU A 446 -14.13 2.71 -27.93
C LEU A 446 -12.84 3.14 -28.64
N ARG A 447 -12.88 4.24 -29.41
CA ARG A 447 -11.71 4.79 -30.09
C ARG A 447 -10.62 5.22 -29.10
N LEU A 448 -10.99 5.80 -27.97
CA LEU A 448 -10.06 6.21 -26.92
C LEU A 448 -9.42 5.03 -26.21
N LEU A 449 -10.22 4.03 -25.82
CA LEU A 449 -9.73 2.81 -25.17
C LEU A 449 -8.81 1.99 -26.07
N SER A 450 -9.01 2.05 -27.38
CA SER A 450 -8.18 1.37 -28.38
C SER A 450 -7.00 2.21 -28.89
N THR A 451 -6.86 3.45 -28.43
CA THR A 451 -5.74 4.31 -28.84
C THR A 451 -4.43 3.78 -28.22
N PRO A 452 -3.41 3.45 -29.03
CA PRO A 452 -2.15 2.96 -28.47
C PRO A 452 -1.43 4.06 -27.69
N MET A 453 -0.92 3.73 -26.50
CA MET A 453 -0.21 4.70 -25.66
C MET A 453 0.95 4.07 -24.89
N ARG A 454 1.88 4.92 -24.48
CA ARG A 454 2.90 4.63 -23.47
C ARG A 454 2.32 5.00 -22.11
N ILE A 455 2.35 4.08 -21.15
CA ILE A 455 1.79 4.30 -19.82
C ILE A 455 2.96 4.40 -18.83
N GLY A 456 2.96 5.47 -18.03
CA GLY A 456 3.98 5.65 -17.00
C GLY A 456 3.80 4.65 -15.86
N SER A 457 4.91 4.26 -15.21
CA SER A 457 4.92 3.14 -14.27
C SER A 457 3.88 3.28 -13.15
N HIS A 458 3.68 4.49 -12.62
CA HIS A 458 2.76 4.69 -11.49
C HIS A 458 1.26 4.51 -11.85
N TYR A 459 0.87 4.54 -13.12
CA TYR A 459 -0.55 4.54 -13.54
C TYR A 459 -1.12 3.14 -13.86
N GLU A 460 -0.32 2.08 -13.72
CA GLU A 460 -0.76 0.72 -14.04
C GLU A 460 -0.39 -0.29 -12.95
N GLY A 461 -0.58 -1.58 -13.25
CA GLY A 461 -0.21 -2.71 -12.41
C GLY A 461 1.28 -2.78 -12.03
N THR A 462 2.12 -1.88 -12.54
CA THR A 462 3.55 -1.79 -12.20
C THR A 462 3.93 -0.56 -11.38
N SER A 463 2.95 0.03 -10.71
CA SER A 463 3.13 1.23 -9.90
C SER A 463 4.09 1.05 -8.72
N THR A 464 4.26 -0.16 -8.22
CA THR A 464 5.27 -0.54 -7.21
C THR A 464 6.72 -0.31 -7.66
N ASN A 465 6.99 -0.17 -8.97
CA ASN A 465 8.30 0.25 -9.46
C ASN A 465 8.68 1.66 -8.99
N ASP A 466 7.67 2.50 -8.73
CA ASP A 466 7.87 3.84 -8.24
C ASP A 466 7.99 3.84 -6.70
N VAL A 467 9.02 4.49 -6.17
CA VAL A 467 9.23 4.64 -4.73
C VAL A 467 8.03 5.32 -4.02
N THR A 468 7.32 6.22 -4.70
CA THR A 468 6.19 6.92 -4.09
C THR A 468 5.02 5.99 -3.77
N PHE A 469 4.87 4.86 -4.47
CA PHE A 469 3.85 3.85 -4.19
C PHE A 469 3.87 3.41 -2.72
N TRP A 470 5.06 3.19 -2.18
CA TRP A 470 5.27 2.56 -0.87
C TRP A 470 4.90 3.46 0.30
N VAL A 471 5.03 4.78 0.15
CA VAL A 471 4.67 5.76 1.17
C VAL A 471 3.21 6.24 1.04
N LEU A 472 2.51 5.76 0.01
CA LEU A 472 1.19 6.25 -0.34
C LEU A 472 0.09 5.42 0.32
N HIS A 473 0.16 4.09 0.23
CA HIS A 473 -0.84 3.19 0.83
C HIS A 473 -0.95 3.29 2.36
N PRO A 474 0.14 3.60 3.09
CA PRO A 474 0.04 3.95 4.51
C PRO A 474 -0.90 5.14 4.82
N THR A 475 -1.19 6.07 3.89
CA THR A 475 -2.18 7.13 4.15
C THR A 475 -3.60 6.60 4.16
N MET A 476 -3.91 5.64 3.29
CA MET A 476 -5.18 4.93 3.26
C MET A 476 -5.35 4.08 4.52
N ASP A 477 -4.31 3.34 4.88
CA ASP A 477 -4.28 2.53 6.10
C ASP A 477 -4.48 3.38 7.36
N ARG A 478 -3.82 4.54 7.44
CA ARG A 478 -4.03 5.52 8.52
C ARG A 478 -5.47 5.98 8.61
N LEU A 479 -6.11 6.25 7.48
CA LEU A 479 -7.52 6.64 7.46
C LEU A 479 -8.42 5.47 7.92
N TRP A 480 -8.14 4.24 7.49
CA TRP A 480 -8.87 3.05 7.92
C TRP A 480 -8.70 2.77 9.42
N HIS A 481 -7.47 2.89 9.94
CA HIS A 481 -7.18 2.78 11.37
C HIS A 481 -7.98 3.80 12.19
N LEU A 482 -8.06 5.06 11.74
CA LEU A 482 -8.92 6.08 12.38
C LEU A 482 -10.39 5.64 12.41
N ASN A 483 -10.88 5.07 11.31
CA ASN A 483 -12.27 4.59 11.23
C ASN A 483 -12.56 3.56 12.33
N ARG A 484 -11.69 2.56 12.48
CA ARG A 484 -11.86 1.47 13.44
C ARG A 484 -11.59 1.85 14.90
N LEU A 485 -10.64 2.77 15.15
CA LEU A 485 -10.30 3.18 16.52
C LEU A 485 -11.36 4.10 17.15
N GLU A 486 -12.07 4.90 16.36
CA GLU A 486 -13.14 5.73 16.90
C GLU A 486 -14.48 4.98 17.03
N ASP A 487 -14.69 3.88 16.29
CA ASP A 487 -15.85 3.00 16.46
C ASP A 487 -15.63 1.94 17.57
N VAL A 488 -14.64 2.13 18.45
CA VAL A 488 -14.38 1.23 19.59
C VAL A 488 -15.58 1.10 20.56
N ASN A 489 -16.56 2.03 20.47
CA ASN A 489 -17.82 1.94 21.21
C ASN A 489 -18.96 1.23 20.45
N GLY A 490 -18.75 0.80 19.20
CA GLY A 490 -19.65 -0.07 18.43
C GLY A 490 -21.02 0.53 18.10
N GLU A 491 -21.10 1.85 17.91
CA GLU A 491 -22.37 2.54 17.69
C GLU A 491 -22.59 2.99 16.23
N GLY A 492 -21.69 2.73 15.26
CA GLY A 492 -21.94 3.25 13.90
C GLY A 492 -21.15 2.78 12.67
N PHE A 493 -20.20 1.84 12.73
CA PHE A 493 -19.53 1.33 11.52
C PHE A 493 -19.89 -0.14 11.24
N ASP A 494 -20.50 -0.39 10.07
CA ASP A 494 -20.84 -1.73 9.61
C ASP A 494 -19.63 -2.39 8.93
N GLU A 495 -19.00 -3.33 9.64
CA GLU A 495 -17.83 -4.09 9.16
C GLU A 495 -18.21 -5.27 8.24
N THR A 496 -19.48 -5.41 7.85
CA THR A 496 -19.95 -6.54 7.03
C THR A 496 -19.33 -6.54 5.63
N TRP A 497 -18.75 -7.68 5.26
CA TRP A 497 -18.28 -7.95 3.90
C TRP A 497 -19.43 -8.43 3.00
N ARG A 498 -19.41 -8.01 1.73
CA ARG A 498 -20.16 -8.69 0.67
C ARG A 498 -19.29 -9.81 0.09
N ASP A 499 -19.87 -10.99 -0.10
CA ASP A 499 -19.19 -12.22 -0.51
C ASP A 499 -19.68 -12.77 -1.86
N ASP A 500 -20.35 -11.94 -2.65
CA ASP A 500 -20.95 -12.26 -3.95
C ASP A 500 -20.18 -11.71 -5.15
N HIS A 501 -18.93 -11.26 -4.96
CA HIS A 501 -18.13 -10.72 -6.05
C HIS A 501 -17.60 -11.84 -6.95
N PHE A 502 -17.81 -11.72 -8.27
CA PHE A 502 -17.43 -12.76 -9.23
C PHE A 502 -15.91 -12.97 -9.33
N CYS A 503 -15.15 -11.89 -9.15
CA CYS A 503 -13.70 -11.90 -9.32
C CYS A 503 -12.99 -12.30 -8.04
N TYR A 504 -12.00 -13.19 -8.17
CA TYR A 504 -11.14 -13.64 -7.08
C TYR A 504 -10.33 -12.48 -6.51
N GLY A 505 -10.11 -12.51 -5.20
CA GLY A 505 -9.36 -11.49 -4.48
C GLY A 505 -10.26 -10.46 -3.81
N HIS A 506 -11.56 -10.45 -4.09
CA HIS A 506 -12.52 -9.46 -3.57
C HIS A 506 -13.40 -9.98 -2.44
N ASN A 507 -13.54 -11.29 -2.30
CA ASN A 507 -14.40 -11.90 -1.30
C ASN A 507 -13.63 -12.14 0.00
N PRO A 508 -14.31 -12.18 1.16
CA PRO A 508 -13.66 -12.38 2.47
C PRO A 508 -12.91 -13.71 2.59
N ALA A 509 -13.37 -14.76 1.89
CA ALA A 509 -12.76 -16.08 1.90
C ALA A 509 -11.59 -16.25 0.92
N ASP A 510 -11.35 -15.26 0.04
CA ASP A 510 -10.29 -15.36 -0.96
C ASP A 510 -8.91 -15.29 -0.29
N VAL A 511 -8.09 -16.31 -0.57
CA VAL A 511 -6.72 -16.42 -0.05
C VAL A 511 -5.83 -15.39 -0.74
N GLN A 512 -4.94 -14.76 0.01
CA GLN A 512 -4.00 -13.75 -0.46
C GLN A 512 -2.55 -14.27 -0.33
N PRO A 513 -1.60 -13.79 -1.14
CA PRO A 513 -0.23 -14.32 -1.23
C PRO A 513 0.66 -13.86 -0.07
N PHE A 514 0.12 -13.75 1.14
CA PHE A 514 0.81 -13.25 2.31
C PHE A 514 0.86 -14.29 3.43
N HIS A 515 2.01 -14.39 4.09
CA HIS A 515 2.25 -15.27 5.23
C HIS A 515 3.31 -14.65 6.17
N ASP A 516 3.34 -15.08 7.44
CA ASP A 516 4.27 -14.63 8.50
C ASP A 516 4.44 -13.11 8.66
N LEU A 517 3.35 -12.35 8.45
CA LEU A 517 3.38 -10.90 8.55
C LEU A 517 3.16 -10.40 9.99
N PHE A 518 2.48 -11.18 10.84
CA PHE A 518 1.98 -10.72 12.13
C PHE A 518 2.71 -11.37 13.33
N LEU A 519 2.65 -10.70 14.48
CA LEU A 519 3.22 -11.19 15.73
C LEU A 519 2.43 -12.38 16.29
N GLY A 520 3.13 -13.32 16.94
CA GLY A 520 2.50 -14.37 17.75
C GLY A 520 1.81 -15.51 16.99
N GLN A 521 2.08 -15.72 15.70
CA GLN A 521 1.42 -16.80 14.96
C GLN A 521 2.02 -18.19 15.26
N ALA A 522 1.28 -18.96 16.07
CA ALA A 522 1.28 -20.42 16.01
C ALA A 522 0.31 -20.86 14.89
N THR A 523 0.79 -21.65 13.95
CA THR A 523 0.03 -22.17 12.80
C THR A 523 -1.23 -22.94 13.24
N GLY A 524 -2.42 -22.41 12.94
CA GLY A 524 -3.71 -23.08 13.19
C GLY A 524 -4.03 -24.17 12.15
N LYS A 525 -4.57 -25.31 12.61
CA LYS A 525 -4.83 -26.54 11.83
C LYS A 525 -5.97 -26.48 10.77
N GLY A 526 -6.53 -25.30 10.49
CA GLY A 526 -7.73 -25.16 9.63
C GLY A 526 -7.46 -24.99 8.14
N GLY A 527 -6.21 -24.76 7.71
CA GLY A 527 -5.92 -24.32 6.33
C GLY A 527 -5.68 -25.42 5.30
N HIS A 528 -5.50 -26.68 5.70
CA HIS A 528 -4.81 -27.70 4.87
C HIS A 528 -5.45 -28.01 3.50
N ASP A 529 -6.78 -27.92 3.35
CA ASP A 529 -7.45 -28.20 2.06
C ASP A 529 -7.54 -26.97 1.14
N GLN A 530 -7.63 -25.76 1.70
CA GLN A 530 -7.55 -24.50 0.95
C GLN A 530 -6.10 -24.17 0.54
N GLN A 531 -5.13 -24.61 1.34
CA GLN A 531 -3.69 -24.52 1.09
C GLN A 531 -3.28 -25.23 -0.21
N ARG A 532 -3.98 -26.30 -0.60
CA ARG A 532 -3.71 -27.04 -1.85
C ARG A 532 -4.11 -26.28 -3.12
N ARG A 533 -5.04 -25.31 -3.04
CA ARG A 533 -5.42 -24.43 -4.15
C ARG A 533 -4.46 -23.25 -4.29
N ALA A 534 -4.18 -22.53 -3.20
CA ALA A 534 -3.21 -21.43 -3.22
C ALA A 534 -1.79 -21.90 -3.58
N MET A 535 -1.36 -23.07 -3.09
CA MET A 535 -0.08 -23.68 -3.53
C MET A 535 -0.10 -24.19 -4.96
N ARG A 536 -1.28 -24.39 -5.58
CA ARG A 536 -1.37 -24.69 -7.00
C ARG A 536 -1.19 -23.41 -7.81
N ASP A 537 -1.80 -22.30 -7.40
CA ASP A 537 -1.65 -21.01 -8.09
C ASP A 537 -0.25 -20.41 -7.86
N GLU A 538 0.36 -20.62 -6.70
CA GLU A 538 1.76 -20.28 -6.44
C GLU A 538 2.73 -21.26 -7.12
N ARG A 539 2.40 -22.56 -7.23
CA ARG A 539 3.18 -23.50 -8.06
C ARG A 539 2.98 -23.26 -9.53
N ASP A 540 1.87 -22.71 -9.97
CA ASP A 540 1.66 -22.37 -11.37
C ASP A 540 2.40 -21.05 -11.64
N ALA A 541 2.37 -20.07 -10.73
CA ALA A 541 3.29 -18.93 -10.73
C ALA A 541 4.78 -19.35 -10.65
N ALA A 542 5.14 -20.40 -9.91
CA ALA A 542 6.53 -20.87 -9.76
C ALA A 542 6.96 -21.90 -10.84
N LYS A 543 6.05 -22.68 -11.42
CA LYS A 543 6.36 -23.60 -12.54
C LYS A 543 6.38 -22.87 -13.87
N GLU A 544 5.62 -21.79 -14.01
CA GLU A 544 5.76 -20.84 -15.11
C GLU A 544 6.97 -19.91 -14.92
N SER A 545 7.73 -20.02 -13.80
CA SER A 545 8.90 -19.19 -13.49
C SER A 545 10.28 -19.73 -13.90
N GLY A 546 10.36 -20.76 -14.76
CA GLY A 546 11.63 -21.23 -15.34
C GLY A 546 12.74 -21.68 -14.36
N GLY A 547 12.50 -21.64 -13.05
CA GLY A 547 13.48 -21.98 -12.02
C GLY A 547 13.57 -23.48 -11.76
N GLU A 548 14.07 -24.25 -12.72
CA GLU A 548 14.92 -25.38 -12.34
C GLU A 548 16.25 -24.81 -11.88
N GLU A 549 16.32 -24.35 -10.63
CA GLU A 549 17.61 -24.23 -9.98
C GLU A 549 18.06 -25.66 -9.68
N GLN A 550 18.96 -26.16 -10.52
CA GLN A 550 19.69 -27.41 -10.31
C GLN A 550 20.29 -27.38 -8.89
N ALA A 551 19.66 -28.11 -7.98
CA ALA A 551 20.36 -28.71 -6.87
C ALA A 551 21.47 -29.57 -7.48
N ALA A 552 22.69 -29.04 -7.50
CA ALA A 552 23.86 -29.76 -7.98
C ALA A 552 23.96 -31.08 -7.21
N GLY A 553 23.62 -32.17 -7.91
CA GLY A 553 23.80 -33.52 -7.44
C GLY A 553 25.28 -33.80 -7.26
N ALA A 554 25.73 -33.90 -6.01
CA ALA A 554 26.88 -34.70 -5.68
C ALA A 554 26.51 -36.18 -5.90
N GLY A 555 27.35 -36.86 -6.66
CA GLY A 555 27.12 -38.21 -7.16
C GLY A 555 26.88 -39.29 -6.10
N THR A 556 26.23 -40.34 -6.57
CA THR A 556 25.88 -41.60 -5.94
C THR A 556 26.96 -42.25 -5.07
N SER A 557 26.64 -42.57 -3.82
CA SER A 557 26.61 -43.96 -3.30
C SER A 557 26.28 -44.04 -1.79
N GLY A 558 25.28 -44.87 -1.44
CA GLY A 558 25.25 -45.64 -0.19
C GLY A 558 24.82 -44.96 1.12
N GLY A 559 23.58 -45.22 1.53
CA GLY A 559 23.27 -45.65 2.91
C GLY A 559 23.07 -44.60 4.03
N SER A 560 21.90 -44.73 4.68
CA SER A 560 21.54 -44.33 6.06
C SER A 560 20.93 -42.94 6.33
N SER A 561 19.62 -43.01 6.60
CA SER A 561 18.87 -42.31 7.66
C SER A 561 19.42 -40.99 8.24
N GLY A 562 18.78 -39.89 7.87
CA GLY A 562 18.74 -38.65 8.63
C GLY A 562 17.35 -38.02 8.52
N CYS A 563 16.54 -38.14 9.58
CA CYS A 563 15.23 -37.51 9.67
C CYS A 563 15.41 -36.02 9.93
N GLY A 564 15.54 -35.22 8.86
CA GLY A 564 15.36 -33.78 8.91
C GLY A 564 13.88 -33.47 8.83
N SER A 565 13.29 -32.96 9.91
CA SER A 565 11.91 -32.50 9.92
C SER A 565 11.74 -31.35 8.92
N ILE A 566 11.04 -31.61 7.82
CA ILE A 566 10.54 -30.57 6.92
C ILE A 566 9.56 -29.73 7.74
N ALA A 567 9.87 -28.46 7.97
CA ALA A 567 8.95 -27.54 8.63
C ALA A 567 7.63 -27.50 7.83
N PRO A 568 6.46 -27.51 8.50
CA PRO A 568 5.19 -27.44 7.78
C PRO A 568 5.14 -26.14 6.95
N PRO A 569 4.57 -26.18 5.73
CA PRO A 569 4.43 -24.99 4.91
C PRO A 569 3.61 -23.92 5.64
N LYS A 570 4.10 -22.68 5.58
CA LYS A 570 3.48 -21.50 6.19
C LYS A 570 2.07 -21.29 5.62
N ALA A 571 1.13 -20.87 6.46
CA ALA A 571 -0.26 -20.70 6.07
C ALA A 571 -0.50 -19.30 5.50
N TYR A 572 -1.12 -19.23 4.32
CA TYR A 572 -1.58 -17.99 3.70
C TYR A 572 -2.81 -17.42 4.41
N TYR A 573 -3.02 -16.11 4.33
CA TYR A 573 -4.19 -15.43 4.91
C TYR A 573 -5.32 -15.27 3.90
N THR A 574 -6.57 -15.38 4.33
CA THR A 574 -7.70 -14.84 3.53
C THR A 574 -7.86 -13.34 3.74
N ASN A 575 -8.65 -12.67 2.89
CA ASN A 575 -9.03 -11.27 3.11
C ASN A 575 -9.64 -11.04 4.50
N GLN A 576 -10.54 -11.91 4.96
CA GLN A 576 -11.09 -11.81 6.32
C GLN A 576 -10.01 -11.95 7.39
N MET A 577 -9.08 -12.89 7.25
CA MET A 577 -7.99 -13.04 8.21
C MET A 577 -7.11 -11.80 8.25
N LEU A 578 -6.76 -11.23 7.09
CA LEU A 578 -6.01 -9.97 7.01
C LEU A 578 -6.78 -8.83 7.69
N TYR A 579 -8.08 -8.72 7.41
CA TYR A 579 -8.96 -7.72 8.00
C TYR A 579 -8.93 -7.75 9.54
N GLU A 580 -9.00 -8.95 10.14
CA GLU A 580 -8.90 -9.12 11.60
C GLU A 580 -7.48 -8.85 12.13
N LEU A 581 -6.46 -9.36 11.45
CA LEU A 581 -5.07 -9.25 11.90
C LEU A 581 -4.51 -7.82 11.78
N LEU A 582 -5.07 -7.01 10.88
CA LEU A 582 -4.77 -5.59 10.68
C LEU A 582 -5.57 -4.67 11.61
N LYS A 583 -6.27 -5.20 12.62
CA LYS A 583 -6.99 -4.37 13.58
C LYS A 583 -6.03 -3.45 14.35
N PRO A 584 -6.26 -2.12 14.38
CA PRO A 584 -5.28 -1.16 14.87
C PRO A 584 -5.03 -1.23 16.38
N ASP A 585 -5.98 -1.72 17.17
CA ASP A 585 -5.86 -1.96 18.62
C ASP A 585 -5.38 -3.40 18.93
N GLY A 586 -5.15 -4.22 17.91
CA GLY A 586 -4.72 -5.62 18.04
C GLY A 586 -3.24 -5.76 18.40
N MET A 587 -2.90 -6.90 19.03
CA MET A 587 -1.50 -7.23 19.35
C MET A 587 -0.75 -7.90 18.18
N SER A 588 -1.46 -8.42 17.18
CA SER A 588 -0.89 -9.07 15.99
C SER A 588 -0.16 -8.10 15.07
N ILE A 589 -0.70 -6.88 14.91
CA ILE A 589 -0.13 -5.86 14.03
C ILE A 589 1.15 -5.26 14.65
N PRO A 590 2.29 -5.25 13.94
CA PRO A 590 3.57 -4.83 14.54
C PRO A 590 3.80 -3.31 14.53
N TYR A 591 2.86 -2.54 13.98
CA TYR A 591 2.99 -1.09 13.82
C TYR A 591 1.77 -0.32 14.31
N MET A 592 1.93 0.99 14.45
CA MET A 592 0.91 1.97 14.74
C MET A 592 1.23 3.30 14.03
N TYR A 593 0.29 4.25 14.02
CA TYR A 593 0.54 5.60 13.50
C TYR A 593 0.87 6.57 14.63
N ALA A 594 1.79 7.50 14.36
CA ALA A 594 2.18 8.50 15.34
C ALA A 594 1.02 9.41 15.76
N HIS A 595 0.09 9.71 14.85
CA HIS A 595 -1.11 10.49 15.11
C HIS A 595 -2.15 10.37 13.99
N PHE A 596 -3.38 10.79 14.27
CA PHE A 596 -4.50 10.87 13.33
C PHE A 596 -4.97 12.33 13.15
N GLU A 597 -4.03 13.26 13.10
CA GLU A 597 -4.29 14.69 12.91
C GLU A 597 -4.00 15.11 11.45
N TRP A 598 -4.81 16.05 10.93
CA TRP A 598 -4.58 16.71 9.64
C TRP A 598 -4.67 18.23 9.83
N PRO A 599 -3.65 18.87 10.43
CA PRO A 599 -3.73 20.27 10.85
C PRO A 599 -4.02 21.23 9.68
N HIS A 600 -3.50 20.94 8.49
CA HIS A 600 -3.79 21.72 7.28
C HIS A 600 -5.27 21.63 6.86
N CYS A 601 -5.95 20.53 7.16
CA CYS A 601 -7.39 20.41 6.94
C CYS A 601 -8.20 21.17 7.98
N ASP A 602 -7.80 21.12 9.25
CA ASP A 602 -8.45 21.84 10.34
C ASP A 602 -8.41 23.36 10.16
N VAL A 603 -7.27 23.89 9.70
CA VAL A 603 -7.12 25.32 9.36
C VAL A 603 -8.11 25.78 8.28
N ARG A 604 -8.61 24.86 7.44
CA ARG A 604 -9.63 25.13 6.41
C ARG A 604 -11.05 24.83 6.87
N GLY A 605 -11.25 24.46 8.14
CA GLY A 605 -12.54 24.03 8.67
C GLY A 605 -13.02 22.69 8.10
N VAL A 606 -12.10 21.89 7.53
CA VAL A 606 -12.41 20.54 7.04
C VAL A 606 -11.93 19.55 8.09
N HIS A 607 -12.77 19.35 9.10
CA HIS A 607 -12.53 18.32 10.09
C HIS A 607 -12.88 16.97 9.49
N LEU A 608 -11.90 16.06 9.48
CA LEU A 608 -12.12 14.71 8.99
C LEU A 608 -13.17 14.00 9.85
N ARG A 609 -13.17 14.25 11.17
CA ARG A 609 -14.14 13.74 12.14
C ARG A 609 -14.44 14.74 13.26
N GLY A 610 -15.58 14.52 13.93
CA GLY A 610 -16.27 15.49 14.79
C GLY A 610 -17.58 15.97 14.15
N ARG A 611 -18.71 15.81 14.86
CA ARG A 611 -20.02 16.37 14.44
C ARG A 611 -19.84 17.87 14.26
N GLU A 612 -20.26 18.43 13.12
CA GLU A 612 -20.62 19.84 13.10
C GLU A 612 -21.55 20.09 14.29
N PRO A 613 -21.34 21.13 15.12
CA PRO A 613 -22.35 21.48 16.12
C PRO A 613 -23.64 21.72 15.34
N ARG A 614 -24.65 20.86 15.58
CA ARG A 614 -25.99 21.05 15.04
C ARG A 614 -26.39 22.49 15.37
N ARG A 615 -26.56 23.32 14.35
CA ARG A 615 -27.17 24.64 14.49
C ARG A 615 -28.65 24.49 14.77
#